data_AF-A0A0M0JCA9-F1
#
_entry.id   AF-A0A0M0JCA9-F1
#
_cell.length_a   1.000
_cell.length_b   1.000
_cell.length_c   1.000
_cell.angle_alpha   90.00
_cell.angle_beta   90.00
_cell.angle_gamma   90.00
#
_symmetry.space_group_name_H-M   'P 1'
#
loop_
_entity.id
_entity.type
_entity.pdbx_description
1 polymer ?
#
loop_
_entity_poly.entity_id
_entity_poly.type
_entity_poly.pdbx_seq_one_letter_code
_entity_poly.pdbx_strand_id
1 'polypeptide(L)'
;MLMQLRCIRSTVRSLLGVWLTFALFITFATWTAKMLVVDSVGGGIDEYGVTKTFPDVTETTWKLFVMITTCNYPDVMMPAYQTSRFTFFFFGAVLIFGNWFLLNLILAIVNAAYTTQKAQEEEALQELRRSSLEKAFDLMDEDGDGIISREEIEQASCR
;
A
#
# COMPACT_ATOMS: atom_id res chain seq x y z
N MET A 1 -17.11 5.03 15.53
CA MET A 1 -17.32 4.31 14.25
C MET A 1 -17.24 5.22 13.01
N LEU A 2 -17.90 6.39 12.98
CA LEU A 2 -17.88 7.29 11.81
C LEU A 2 -16.51 7.93 11.51
N MET A 3 -15.68 8.18 12.52
CA MET A 3 -14.32 8.71 12.35
C MET A 3 -13.38 7.70 11.66
N GLN A 4 -13.48 6.41 12.01
CA GLN A 4 -12.69 5.33 11.41
C GLN A 4 -12.98 5.17 9.91
N LEU A 5 -14.26 5.27 9.51
CA LEU A 5 -14.67 5.25 8.09
C LEU A 5 -14.16 6.45 7.28
N ARG A 6 -14.08 7.64 7.89
CA ARG A 6 -13.53 8.85 7.24
C ARG A 6 -12.03 8.71 7.00
N CYS A 7 -11.31 8.11 7.95
CA CYS A 7 -9.87 7.87 7.84
C CYS A 7 -9.57 6.87 6.71
N ILE A 8 -10.27 5.74 6.68
CA ILE A 8 -10.15 4.73 5.60
C ILE A 8 -10.43 5.37 4.23
N ARG A 9 -11.49 6.18 4.10
CA ARG A 9 -11.83 6.85 2.84
C ARG A 9 -10.74 7.81 2.36
N SER A 10 -10.06 8.51 3.28
CA SER A 10 -8.96 9.42 2.95
C SER A 10 -7.73 8.66 2.45
N THR A 11 -7.36 7.57 3.13
CA THR A 11 -6.25 6.70 2.75
C THR A 11 -6.53 5.99 1.42
N VAL A 12 -7.76 5.51 1.21
CA VAL A 12 -8.19 4.86 -0.04
C VAL A 12 -8.11 5.83 -1.23
N ARG A 13 -8.43 7.11 -1.03
CA ARG A 13 -8.26 8.13 -2.09
C ARG A 13 -6.79 8.33 -2.47
N SER A 14 -5.89 8.27 -1.50
CA SER A 14 -4.44 8.36 -1.74
C SER A 14 -3.91 7.10 -2.45
N LEU A 15 -4.46 5.93 -2.14
CA LEU A 15 -4.14 4.67 -2.82
C LEU A 15 -4.70 4.59 -4.25
N LEU A 16 -5.71 5.39 -4.60
CA LEU A 16 -6.32 5.37 -5.94
C LEU A 16 -5.30 5.66 -7.06
N GLY A 17 -4.38 6.60 -6.84
CA GLY A 17 -3.30 6.88 -7.81
C GLY A 17 -2.33 5.70 -7.97
N VAL A 18 -2.11 4.95 -6.89
CA VAL A 18 -1.26 3.75 -6.90
C VAL A 18 -1.94 2.62 -7.64
N TRP A 19 -3.22 2.39 -7.37
CA TRP A 19 -4.05 1.44 -8.11
C TRP A 19 -4.09 1.75 -9.60
N LEU A 20 -4.15 3.03 -9.97
CA LEU A 20 -4.08 3.46 -11.35
C LEU A 20 -2.70 3.16 -11.98
N THR A 21 -1.62 3.46 -11.28
CA THR A 21 -0.25 3.16 -11.75
C THR A 21 -0.04 1.65 -11.92
N PHE A 22 -0.52 0.87 -10.96
CA PHE A 22 -0.49 -0.59 -10.97
C PHE A 22 -1.32 -1.16 -12.13
N ALA A 23 -2.53 -0.65 -12.35
CA ALA A 23 -3.37 -1.05 -13.47
C ALA A 23 -2.73 -0.72 -14.82
N LEU A 24 -2.14 0.47 -14.99
CA LEU A 24 -1.42 0.85 -16.20
C LEU A 24 -0.20 -0.05 -16.46
N PHE A 25 0.54 -0.40 -15.41
CA PHE A 25 1.66 -1.34 -15.53
C PHE A 25 1.19 -2.72 -15.98
N ILE A 26 0.12 -3.25 -15.38
CA ILE A 26 -0.42 -4.56 -15.73
C ILE A 26 -1.00 -4.56 -17.15
N THR A 27 -1.75 -3.53 -17.56
CA THR A 27 -2.30 -3.49 -18.93
C THR A 27 -1.19 -3.42 -19.96
N PHE A 28 -0.14 -2.63 -19.71
CA PHE A 28 1.05 -2.58 -20.55
C PHE A 28 1.79 -3.93 -20.57
N ALA A 29 1.97 -4.58 -19.41
CA ALA A 29 2.60 -5.89 -19.31
C ALA A 29 1.79 -6.98 -20.03
N THR A 30 0.46 -6.95 -19.94
CA THR A 30 -0.43 -7.86 -20.68
C THR A 30 -0.35 -7.63 -22.18
N TRP A 31 -0.34 -6.37 -22.63
CA TRP A 31 -0.22 -6.03 -24.05
C TRP A 31 1.13 -6.48 -24.62
N THR A 32 2.23 -6.22 -23.91
CA THR A 32 3.58 -6.66 -24.31
C THR A 32 3.75 -8.18 -24.24
N ALA A 33 3.23 -8.85 -23.21
CA ALA A 33 3.23 -10.31 -23.12
C ALA A 33 2.50 -10.94 -24.32
N LYS A 34 1.32 -10.40 -24.67
CA LYS A 34 0.57 -10.85 -25.84
C LYS A 34 1.35 -10.61 -27.12
N MET A 35 1.93 -9.43 -27.35
CA MET A 35 2.74 -9.17 -28.56
C MET A 35 3.93 -10.14 -28.65
N LEU A 36 4.72 -10.26 -27.58
CA LEU A 36 5.94 -11.06 -27.58
C LEU A 36 5.67 -12.57 -27.71
N VAL A 37 4.62 -13.08 -27.05
CA VAL A 37 4.29 -14.51 -27.08
C VAL A 37 3.51 -14.89 -28.34
N VAL A 38 2.64 -14.02 -28.86
CA VAL A 38 1.95 -14.24 -30.15
C VAL A 38 2.95 -14.26 -31.31
N ASP A 39 3.98 -13.42 -31.30
CA ASP A 39 5.00 -13.43 -32.34
C ASP A 39 5.95 -14.65 -32.24
N SER A 40 6.15 -15.19 -31.03
CA SER A 40 6.96 -16.40 -30.81
C SER A 40 6.27 -17.69 -31.24
N VAL A 41 4.94 -17.69 -31.33
CA VAL A 41 4.11 -18.80 -31.76
C VAL A 41 3.38 -18.35 -33.02
N GLY A 42 4.08 -18.39 -34.17
CA GLY A 42 3.49 -18.10 -35.47
C GLY A 42 2.17 -18.84 -35.60
N GLY A 43 1.07 -18.08 -35.76
CA GLY A 43 -0.32 -18.50 -35.50
C GLY A 43 -0.72 -19.90 -35.96
N GLY A 44 -0.45 -20.90 -35.12
CA GLY A 44 -0.84 -22.29 -35.27
C GLY A 44 -1.58 -22.74 -34.02
N ILE A 45 -2.73 -23.39 -34.23
CA ILE A 45 -3.42 -24.12 -33.17
C ILE A 45 -2.71 -25.47 -33.06
N ASP A 46 -1.81 -25.60 -32.08
CA ASP A 46 -1.07 -26.84 -31.89
C ASP A 46 -1.91 -27.85 -31.07
N GLU A 47 -2.06 -29.06 -31.62
CA GLU A 47 -2.83 -30.21 -31.12
C GLU A 47 -2.36 -30.78 -29.75
N TYR A 48 -1.34 -30.17 -29.12
CA TYR A 48 -0.76 -30.61 -27.84
C TYR A 48 -1.01 -29.64 -26.65
N GLY A 49 -1.94 -28.69 -26.77
CA GLY A 49 -2.42 -27.88 -25.62
C GLY A 49 -1.44 -26.84 -25.08
N VAL A 50 -0.29 -26.64 -25.74
CA VAL A 50 0.74 -25.64 -25.41
C VAL A 50 0.27 -24.20 -25.71
N THR A 51 -0.83 -24.04 -26.45
CA THR A 51 -1.40 -22.75 -26.86
C THR A 51 -2.24 -22.02 -25.79
N LYS A 52 -2.35 -22.51 -24.55
CA LYS A 52 -3.12 -21.82 -23.49
C LYS A 52 -2.33 -21.37 -22.27
N THR A 53 -1.04 -21.05 -22.40
CA THR A 53 -0.40 -20.29 -21.32
C THR A 53 -1.01 -18.88 -21.21
N PHE A 54 -1.42 -18.27 -22.33
CA PHE A 54 -2.02 -16.93 -22.38
C PHE A 54 -3.19 -16.82 -23.40
N PRO A 55 -4.32 -17.50 -23.19
CA PRO A 55 -5.42 -17.55 -24.17
C PRO A 55 -6.20 -16.23 -24.19
N ASP A 56 -6.67 -15.76 -23.04
CA ASP A 56 -7.46 -14.53 -22.91
C ASP A 56 -6.66 -13.39 -22.26
N VAL A 57 -7.02 -12.15 -22.60
CA VAL A 57 -6.46 -10.94 -21.96
C VAL A 57 -6.70 -10.99 -20.45
N THR A 58 -7.87 -11.46 -20.03
CA THR A 58 -8.24 -11.59 -18.61
C THR A 58 -7.37 -12.61 -17.89
N GLU A 59 -7.17 -13.80 -18.47
CA GLU A 59 -6.34 -14.84 -17.85
C GLU A 59 -4.86 -14.44 -17.83
N THR A 60 -4.40 -13.77 -18.89
CA THR A 60 -3.04 -13.23 -18.96
C THR A 60 -2.81 -12.18 -17.88
N THR A 61 -3.74 -11.24 -17.74
CA THR A 61 -3.71 -10.20 -16.70
C THR A 61 -3.68 -10.83 -15.32
N TRP A 62 -4.50 -11.87 -15.07
CA TRP A 62 -4.50 -12.58 -13.80
C TRP A 62 -3.16 -13.28 -13.50
N LYS A 63 -2.60 -13.99 -14.49
CA LYS A 63 -1.30 -14.69 -14.36
C LYS A 63 -0.17 -13.70 -14.08
N LEU A 64 -0.15 -12.55 -14.76
CA LEU A 64 0.83 -11.49 -14.54
C LEU A 64 0.63 -10.80 -13.19
N PHE A 65 -0.61 -10.59 -12.74
CA PHE A 65 -0.90 -10.07 -11.41
C PHE A 65 -0.35 -10.98 -10.30
N VAL A 66 -0.62 -12.28 -10.37
CA VAL A 66 -0.09 -13.28 -9.42
C VAL A 66 1.43 -13.42 -9.51
N MET A 67 2.01 -13.12 -10.68
CA MET A 67 3.46 -13.10 -10.86
C MET A 67 4.13 -11.90 -10.19
N ILE A 68 3.47 -10.74 -10.15
CA ILE A 68 3.97 -9.60 -9.38
C ILE A 68 4.09 -9.98 -7.90
N THR A 69 3.21 -10.82 -7.35
CA THR A 69 3.39 -11.31 -5.97
C THR A 69 4.36 -12.50 -5.86
N THR A 70 5.01 -12.89 -6.96
CA THR A 70 5.93 -14.03 -7.10
C THR A 70 5.34 -15.40 -6.78
N CYS A 71 4.01 -15.52 -6.68
CA CYS A 71 3.37 -16.76 -6.22
C CYS A 71 3.33 -17.88 -7.26
N ASN A 72 3.51 -17.55 -8.53
CA ASN A 72 3.50 -18.50 -9.65
C ASN A 72 4.80 -18.49 -10.47
N TYR A 73 5.87 -17.84 -9.99
CA TYR A 73 7.18 -17.83 -10.63
C TYR A 73 8.07 -18.94 -10.04
N PRO A 74 8.82 -19.72 -10.85
CA PRO A 74 9.06 -19.56 -12.30
C PRO A 74 8.01 -20.23 -13.21
N ASP A 75 7.05 -20.98 -12.66
CA ASP A 75 6.14 -21.86 -13.41
C ASP A 75 5.38 -21.16 -14.54
N VAL A 76 4.95 -19.91 -14.34
CA VAL A 76 4.26 -19.10 -15.35
C VAL A 76 5.15 -18.68 -16.52
N MET A 77 6.46 -18.59 -16.31
CA MET A 77 7.45 -18.21 -17.34
C MET A 77 7.91 -19.42 -18.15
N MET A 78 8.01 -20.60 -17.52
CA MET A 78 8.65 -21.79 -18.10
C MET A 78 8.15 -22.16 -19.51
N PRO A 79 6.84 -22.17 -19.80
CA PRO A 79 6.36 -22.51 -21.14
C PRO A 79 6.85 -21.52 -22.21
N ALA A 80 6.85 -20.22 -21.91
CA ALA A 80 7.32 -19.20 -22.85
C ALA A 80 8.86 -19.24 -23.02
N TYR A 81 9.58 -19.55 -21.94
CA TYR A 81 11.04 -19.67 -21.96
C TYR A 81 11.54 -20.84 -22.81
N GLN A 82 10.80 -21.96 -22.79
CA GLN A 82 11.11 -23.13 -23.61
C GLN A 82 10.96 -22.85 -25.12
N THR A 83 10.00 -21.99 -25.50
CA THR A 83 9.82 -21.55 -26.90
C THR A 83 10.88 -20.53 -27.31
N SER A 84 11.09 -19.49 -26.50
CA SER A 84 12.07 -18.44 -26.79
C SER A 84 12.79 -18.00 -25.52
N ARG A 85 14.10 -18.20 -25.48
CA ARG A 85 14.97 -17.81 -24.35
C ARG A 85 14.96 -16.30 -24.09
N PHE A 86 14.63 -15.49 -25.10
CA PHE A 86 14.54 -14.03 -24.97
C PHE A 86 13.38 -13.58 -24.08
N THR A 87 12.35 -14.41 -23.88
CA THR A 87 11.24 -14.12 -22.97
C THR A 87 11.70 -13.93 -21.52
N PHE A 88 12.85 -14.48 -21.14
CA PHE A 88 13.46 -14.27 -19.81
C PHE A 88 13.63 -12.79 -19.47
N PHE A 89 14.06 -11.96 -20.43
CA PHE A 89 14.26 -10.52 -20.19
C PHE A 89 12.93 -9.80 -19.91
N PHE A 90 11.85 -10.22 -20.56
CA PHE A 90 10.51 -9.68 -20.31
C PHE A 90 10.05 -9.98 -18.89
N PHE A 91 10.08 -11.26 -18.47
CA PHE A 91 9.65 -11.65 -17.13
C PHE A 91 10.57 -11.07 -16.04
N GLY A 92 11.88 -11.00 -16.29
CA GLY A 92 12.84 -10.34 -15.41
C GLY A 92 12.53 -8.86 -15.24
N ALA A 93 12.22 -8.13 -16.31
CA ALA A 93 11.82 -6.73 -16.23
C ALA A 93 10.51 -6.56 -15.46
N VAL A 94 9.49 -7.39 -15.73
CA VAL A 94 8.22 -7.35 -14.99
C VAL A 94 8.42 -7.60 -13.49
N LEU A 95 9.30 -8.52 -13.11
CA LEU A 95 9.63 -8.76 -11.71
C LEU A 95 10.39 -7.59 -11.06
N ILE A 96 11.37 -7.01 -11.75
CA ILE A 96 12.13 -5.86 -11.22
C ILE A 96 11.19 -4.66 -11.03
N PHE A 97 10.43 -4.28 -12.06
CA PHE A 97 9.50 -3.15 -11.96
C PHE A 97 8.32 -3.45 -11.00
N GLY A 98 7.79 -4.67 -11.02
CA GLY A 98 6.71 -5.09 -10.13
C GLY A 98 7.13 -5.07 -8.66
N ASN A 99 8.25 -5.71 -8.33
CA ASN A 99 8.65 -5.92 -6.94
C ASN A 99 9.47 -4.78 -6.37
N TRP A 100 10.38 -4.21 -7.13
CA TRP A 100 11.32 -3.21 -6.58
C TRP A 100 10.80 -1.79 -6.74
N PHE A 101 9.93 -1.55 -7.72
CA PHE A 101 9.32 -0.23 -7.89
C PHE A 101 7.90 -0.19 -7.32
N LEU A 102 6.96 -1.01 -7.81
CA LEU A 102 5.55 -0.89 -7.41
C LEU A 102 5.31 -1.24 -5.93
N LEU A 103 5.90 -2.33 -5.41
CA LEU A 103 5.71 -2.67 -3.99
C LEU A 103 6.34 -1.63 -3.05
N ASN A 104 7.53 -1.13 -3.38
CA ASN A 104 8.18 -0.07 -2.60
C ASN A 104 7.42 1.26 -2.68
N LEU A 105 6.79 1.58 -3.81
CA LEU A 105 5.92 2.74 -3.95
C LEU A 105 4.66 2.63 -3.08
N ILE A 106 3.99 1.47 -3.09
CA ILE A 106 2.84 1.21 -2.21
C ILE A 106 3.27 1.39 -0.74
N LEU A 107 4.38 0.78 -0.34
CA LEU A 107 4.90 0.87 1.02
C LEU A 107 5.19 2.32 1.41
N ALA A 108 5.84 3.10 0.54
CA ALA A 108 6.15 4.51 0.81
C ALA A 108 4.89 5.34 1.05
N ILE A 109 3.84 5.14 0.24
CA ILE A 109 2.57 5.88 0.34
C ILE A 109 1.80 5.49 1.60
N VAL A 110 1.73 4.19 1.91
CA VAL A 110 1.10 3.71 3.15
C VAL A 110 1.86 4.24 4.37
N ASN A 111 3.19 4.24 4.32
CA ASN A 111 4.01 4.78 5.40
C ASN A 111 3.78 6.29 5.59
N ALA A 112 3.77 7.07 4.51
CA ALA A 112 3.48 8.51 4.59
C ALA A 112 2.08 8.80 5.17
N ALA A 113 1.08 7.99 4.81
CA ALA A 113 -0.26 8.09 5.38
C ALA A 113 -0.27 7.74 6.89
N TYR A 114 0.47 6.70 7.27
CA TYR A 114 0.60 6.27 8.66
C TYR A 114 1.33 7.29 9.54
N THR A 115 2.44 7.88 9.05
CA THR A 115 3.16 8.92 9.77
C THR A 115 2.32 10.18 9.96
N THR A 116 1.51 10.54 8.96
CA THR A 116 0.57 11.67 9.05
C THR A 116 -0.50 11.41 10.12
N GLN A 117 -1.08 10.21 10.15
CA GLN A 117 -2.06 9.84 11.17
C GLN A 117 -1.46 9.85 12.58
N LYS A 118 -0.24 9.32 12.73
CA LYS A 118 0.49 9.36 14.01
C LYS A 118 0.71 10.78 14.51
N ALA A 119 1.13 11.69 13.64
CA ALA A 119 1.33 13.08 14.02
C ALA A 119 0.04 13.74 14.52
N GLN A 120 -1.09 13.48 13.86
CA GLN A 120 -2.40 13.99 14.28
C GLN A 120 -2.87 13.40 15.61
N GLU A 121 -2.64 12.11 15.84
CA GLU A 121 -2.99 11.45 17.10
C GLU A 121 -2.13 11.97 18.26
N GLU A 122 -0.84 12.20 18.01
CA GLU A 122 0.08 12.78 19.00
C GLU A 122 -0.30 14.21 19.36
N GLU A 123 -0.63 15.04 18.37
CA GLU A 123 -1.11 16.42 18.59
C GLU A 123 -2.41 16.45 19.41
N ALA A 124 -3.39 15.61 19.05
CA ALA A 124 -4.64 15.51 19.79
C ALA A 124 -4.43 15.03 21.24
N LEU A 125 -3.49 14.11 21.47
CA LEU A 125 -3.13 13.66 22.82
C LEU A 125 -2.44 14.77 23.62
N GLN A 126 -1.57 15.57 22.99
CA GLN A 126 -0.93 16.71 23.64
C GLN A 126 -1.95 17.78 24.05
N GLU A 127 -2.90 18.11 23.17
CA GLU A 127 -3.99 19.05 23.49
C GLU A 127 -4.87 18.54 24.63
N LEU A 128 -5.25 17.26 24.60
CA LEU A 128 -6.02 16.65 25.68
C LEU A 128 -5.25 16.71 27.00
N ARG A 129 -3.97 16.35 26.99
CA ARG A 129 -3.11 16.39 28.18
C ARG A 129 -2.99 17.81 28.71
N ARG A 130 -2.83 18.80 27.83
CA ARG A 130 -2.75 20.20 28.21
C ARG A 130 -4.05 20.69 28.83
N SER A 131 -5.19 20.42 28.19
CA SER A 131 -6.51 20.80 28.73
C SER A 131 -6.83 20.10 30.06
N SER A 132 -6.45 18.82 30.21
CA SER A 132 -6.60 18.11 31.48
C SER A 132 -5.72 18.69 32.59
N LEU A 133 -4.48 19.10 32.26
CA LEU A 133 -3.59 19.76 33.21
C LEU A 133 -4.08 21.17 33.56
N GLU A 134 -4.54 21.95 32.59
CA GLU A 134 -5.16 23.28 32.80
C GLU A 134 -6.35 23.15 33.75
N LYS A 135 -7.29 22.22 33.49
CA LYS A 135 -8.42 21.98 34.38
C LYS A 135 -8.03 21.49 35.77
N ALA A 136 -6.99 20.66 35.88
CA ALA A 136 -6.49 20.21 37.17
C ALA A 136 -5.84 21.36 37.93
N PHE A 137 -5.13 22.25 37.23
CA PHE A 137 -4.54 23.48 37.78
C PHE A 137 -5.63 24.42 38.28
N ASP A 138 -6.64 24.71 37.47
CA ASP A 138 -7.79 25.57 37.82
C ASP A 138 -8.60 25.03 39.02
N LEU A 139 -8.55 23.72 39.29
CA LEU A 139 -9.19 23.11 40.46
C LEU A 139 -8.33 23.18 41.72
N MET A 140 -7.01 23.38 41.59
CA MET A 140 -6.07 23.46 42.72
C MET A 140 -5.75 24.90 43.12
N ASP A 141 -5.82 25.85 42.17
CA ASP A 141 -5.63 27.29 42.37
C ASP A 141 -6.96 27.89 42.90
N GLU A 142 -7.11 27.95 44.24
CA GLU A 142 -8.35 28.44 44.86
C GLU A 142 -8.43 29.98 44.88
N ASP A 143 -7.29 30.68 44.87
CA ASP A 143 -7.22 32.14 44.95
C ASP A 143 -7.18 32.84 43.58
N GLY A 144 -6.89 32.10 42.51
CA GLY A 144 -6.89 32.54 41.12
C GLY A 144 -5.69 33.39 40.75
N ASP A 145 -4.57 33.28 41.49
CA ASP A 145 -3.36 34.06 41.26
C ASP A 145 -2.48 33.49 40.12
N GLY A 146 -2.82 32.30 39.60
CA GLY A 146 -2.11 31.63 38.50
C GLY A 146 -0.85 30.90 38.94
N ILE A 147 -0.67 30.69 40.23
CA ILE A 147 0.44 29.97 40.86
C ILE A 147 -0.17 28.92 41.80
N ILE A 148 0.57 27.86 42.11
CA ILE A 148 0.15 26.92 43.15
C ILE A 148 1.09 27.11 44.34
N SER A 149 0.55 27.64 45.43
CA SER A 149 1.25 27.83 46.71
C SER A 149 1.43 26.50 47.46
N ARG A 150 2.32 26.48 48.47
CA ARG A 150 2.49 25.27 49.30
C ARG A 150 1.25 25.00 50.14
N GLU A 151 0.58 26.05 50.61
CA GLU A 151 -0.65 25.92 51.38
C GLU A 151 -1.76 25.23 50.58
N GLU A 152 -1.94 25.55 49.30
CA GLU A 152 -2.94 24.93 48.43
C GLU A 152 -2.63 23.45 48.13
N ILE A 153 -1.36 23.09 47.96
CA ILE A 153 -0.93 21.69 47.80
C ILE A 153 -1.24 20.89 49.07
N GLU A 154 -0.96 21.46 50.25
CA GLU A 154 -1.25 20.82 51.53
C GLU A 154 -2.76 20.67 51.77
N GLN A 155 -3.56 21.67 51.38
CA GLN A 155 -5.03 21.60 51.46
C GLN A 155 -5.61 20.55 50.50
N ALA A 156 -5.12 20.48 49.26
CA ALA A 156 -5.51 19.47 48.29
C ALA A 156 -5.10 18.05 48.73
N SER A 157 -3.99 17.90 49.44
CA SER A 157 -3.53 16.61 49.99
C SER A 157 -4.34 16.13 51.21
N CYS A 158 -5.05 17.02 51.90
CA CYS A 158 -5.82 16.70 53.11
C CYS A 158 -7.30 16.34 52.84
N ARG A 159 -7.73 16.44 51.57
CA ARG A 159 -9.09 16.18 51.09
C ARG A 159 -9.21 14.80 50.45
#